data_AF-A0A9Q1IE29-F1
#
_entry.id   AF-A0A9Q1IE29-F1
#
_cell.length_a   1.000
_cell.length_b   1.000
_cell.length_c   1.000
_cell.angle_alpha   90.00
_cell.angle_beta   90.00
_cell.angle_gamma   90.00
#
_symmetry.space_group_name_H-M   'P 1'
#
loop_
_entity.id
_entity.type
_entity.pdbx_description
1 polymer ?
#
loop_
_entity_poly.entity_id
_entity_poly.type
_entity_poly.pdbx_seq_one_letter_code
_entity_poly.pdbx_strand_id
1 'polypeptide(L)'
;MDDMATELVESILELLDCEDDEESAKHLQKIHEIMSVIKSENDNTARKSMAGKSKEEKYECLAEIALDAYREFKGVFHTLSDVIKIILKTKSLLRSWTWGTTYNLLYKCPLPEVKVPKAVLSNKHAHLEDAGLVMNSPYVAALRPDRKVKLIISFDFSTHPFMTVIQAAKYCKDTGIPFPPVDIPEEDKEQPKDFYVFKSKNTPTVIHIPLFNMVNCKGLI
;
A
#
# COMPACT_ATOMS: atom_id res chain seq x y z
N MET A 1 11.13 17.63 -22.40
CA MET A 1 10.65 16.91 -21.21
C MET A 1 11.83 16.52 -20.32
N ASP A 2 12.89 15.91 -20.89
CA ASP A 2 14.15 15.59 -20.16
C ASP A 2 14.88 16.80 -19.55
N ASP A 3 14.85 17.96 -20.22
CA ASP A 3 15.54 19.18 -19.76
C ASP A 3 14.87 19.80 -18.52
N MET A 4 13.53 19.86 -18.51
CA MET A 4 12.75 20.44 -17.40
C MET A 4 12.76 19.58 -16.13
N ALA A 5 12.83 18.25 -16.29
CA ALA A 5 12.95 17.34 -15.16
C ALA A 5 14.32 17.46 -14.49
N THR A 6 15.38 17.61 -15.29
CA THR A 6 16.75 17.84 -14.81
C THR A 6 16.84 19.17 -14.08
N GLU A 7 16.28 20.23 -14.67
CA GLU A 7 16.28 21.59 -14.09
C GLU A 7 15.47 21.67 -12.77
N LEU A 8 14.40 20.89 -12.64
CA LEU A 8 13.63 20.78 -11.39
C LEU A 8 14.45 20.13 -10.28
N VAL A 9 15.15 19.04 -10.58
CA VAL A 9 15.96 18.31 -9.61
C VAL A 9 17.16 19.15 -9.16
N GLU A 10 17.84 19.81 -10.10
CA GLU A 10 18.94 20.72 -9.79
C GLU A 10 18.48 21.88 -8.90
N SER A 11 17.34 22.51 -9.22
CA SER A 11 16.80 23.60 -8.42
C SER A 11 16.40 23.17 -7.00
N ILE A 12 15.94 21.92 -6.82
CA ILE A 12 15.62 21.35 -5.49
C ILE A 12 16.90 21.04 -4.71
N LEU A 13 17.94 20.54 -5.36
CA LEU A 13 19.22 20.25 -4.73
C LEU A 13 19.93 21.54 -4.29
N GLU A 14 19.95 22.56 -5.14
CA GLU A 14 20.50 23.88 -4.82
C GLU A 14 19.75 24.53 -3.64
N LEU A 15 18.42 24.43 -3.59
CA LEU A 15 17.64 24.88 -2.43
C LEU A 15 17.98 24.14 -1.14
N LEU A 16 18.34 22.85 -1.22
CA LEU A 16 18.69 22.04 -0.05
C LEU A 16 20.08 22.36 0.51
N ASP A 17 20.98 22.85 -0.33
CA ASP A 17 22.34 23.26 0.05
C ASP A 17 22.46 24.78 0.31
N CYS A 18 21.38 25.55 0.08
CA CYS A 18 21.34 26.99 0.29
C CYS A 18 21.11 27.34 1.78
N GLU A 19 22.01 28.15 2.35
CA GLU A 19 21.92 28.65 3.72
C GLU A 19 21.36 30.08 3.81
N ASP A 20 21.16 30.74 2.66
CA ASP A 20 20.66 32.12 2.55
C ASP A 20 19.17 32.17 2.18
N ASP A 21 18.40 32.95 2.92
CA ASP A 21 16.95 33.01 2.80
C ASP A 21 16.48 33.71 1.50
N GLU A 22 17.25 34.67 0.98
CA GLU A 22 16.89 35.43 -0.23
C GLU A 22 17.21 34.64 -1.51
N GLU A 23 18.27 33.82 -1.47
CA GLU A 23 18.61 32.88 -2.52
C GLU A 23 17.66 31.67 -2.52
N SER A 24 17.31 31.14 -1.34
CA SER A 24 16.29 30.10 -1.19
C SER A 24 14.94 30.50 -1.79
N ALA A 25 14.53 31.77 -1.63
CA ALA A 25 13.29 32.28 -2.21
C ALA A 25 13.29 32.25 -3.76
N LYS A 26 14.44 32.46 -4.40
CA LYS A 26 14.59 32.42 -5.86
C LYS A 26 14.51 30.99 -6.40
N HIS A 27 15.15 30.02 -5.75
CA HIS A 27 15.04 28.61 -6.11
C HIS A 27 13.60 28.08 -5.94
N LEU A 28 12.92 28.50 -4.87
CA LEU A 28 11.51 28.16 -4.63
C LEU A 28 10.58 28.70 -5.73
N GLN A 29 10.81 29.94 -6.20
CA GLN A 29 10.03 30.53 -7.27
C GLN A 29 10.23 29.77 -8.60
N LYS A 30 11.48 29.39 -8.91
CA LYS A 30 11.83 28.61 -10.09
C LYS A 30 11.18 27.22 -10.10
N ILE A 31 11.20 26.52 -8.96
CA ILE A 31 10.54 25.21 -8.77
C ILE A 31 9.02 25.33 -9.01
N HIS A 32 8.40 26.41 -8.53
CA HIS A 32 6.96 26.61 -8.68
C HIS A 32 6.53 26.76 -10.15
N GLU A 33 7.31 27.48 -10.94
CA GLU A 33 7.06 27.66 -12.37
C GLU A 33 7.18 26.34 -13.15
N ILE A 34 8.24 25.57 -12.92
CA ILE A 34 8.45 24.27 -13.60
C ILE A 34 7.34 23.28 -13.25
N MET A 35 6.94 23.23 -11.97
CA MET A 35 5.86 22.35 -11.51
C MET A 35 4.47 22.71 -12.07
N SER A 36 4.24 23.97 -12.43
CA SER A 36 2.97 24.40 -13.04
C SER A 36 2.78 23.82 -14.45
N VAL A 37 3.87 23.57 -15.16
CA VAL A 37 3.89 23.01 -16.53
C VAL A 37 3.65 21.50 -16.51
N ILE A 38 4.31 20.78 -15.59
CA ILE A 38 4.26 19.30 -15.48
C ILE A 38 2.87 18.78 -15.07
N LYS A 39 2.08 19.59 -14.36
CA LYS A 39 0.77 19.22 -13.82
C LYS A 39 -0.29 18.92 -14.89
N SER A 40 0.00 19.18 -16.16
CA SER A 40 -0.92 18.96 -17.28
C SER A 40 -0.89 17.53 -17.86
N GLU A 41 0.06 16.67 -17.49
CA GLU A 41 0.36 15.46 -18.30
C GLU A 41 0.12 14.07 -17.66
N ASN A 42 0.06 13.87 -16.34
CA ASN A 42 0.23 12.50 -15.80
C ASN A 42 -0.71 12.11 -14.65
N ASP A 43 -1.77 11.35 -14.94
CA ASP A 43 -2.77 10.90 -13.93
C ASP A 43 -3.04 9.38 -13.93
N ASN A 44 -2.08 8.45 -14.18
CA ASN A 44 -2.42 7.01 -14.06
C ASN A 44 -1.33 5.93 -13.80
N THR A 45 -0.07 6.26 -13.45
CA THR A 45 1.04 5.27 -13.55
C THR A 45 1.59 4.74 -12.21
N ALA A 46 1.34 5.42 -11.07
CA ALA A 46 2.14 5.24 -9.85
C ALA A 46 2.00 3.87 -9.13
N ARG A 47 0.83 3.22 -9.18
CA ARG A 47 0.55 2.05 -8.31
C ARG A 47 1.21 0.73 -8.72
N LYS A 48 1.69 0.57 -9.95
CA LYS A 48 2.26 -0.71 -10.43
C LYS A 48 3.76 -0.89 -10.17
N SER A 49 4.49 0.13 -9.69
CA SER A 49 5.94 0.17 -9.95
C SER A 49 6.88 -0.23 -8.79
N MET A 50 6.46 -0.25 -7.51
CA MET A 50 7.43 -0.27 -6.38
C MET A 50 8.10 -1.63 -6.05
N ALA A 51 7.58 -2.76 -6.54
CA ALA A 51 8.15 -4.07 -6.24
C ALA A 51 9.30 -4.43 -7.20
N GLY A 52 10.51 -4.68 -6.66
CA GLY A 52 11.68 -5.12 -7.44
C GLY A 52 12.62 -4.01 -7.95
N LYS A 53 12.34 -2.75 -7.61
CA LYS A 53 13.09 -1.57 -8.06
C LYS A 53 14.42 -1.32 -7.32
N SER A 54 15.36 -0.67 -8.02
CA SER A 54 16.66 -0.23 -7.51
C SER A 54 16.52 0.84 -6.42
N LYS A 55 17.63 1.22 -5.79
CA LYS A 55 17.63 2.21 -4.71
C LYS A 55 17.23 3.59 -5.25
N GLU A 56 17.70 3.92 -6.44
CA GLU A 56 17.45 5.16 -7.18
C GLU A 56 15.97 5.26 -7.59
N GLU A 57 15.41 4.20 -8.16
CA GLU A 57 14.00 4.19 -8.61
C GLU A 57 12.99 4.22 -7.44
N LYS A 58 13.41 3.78 -6.24
CA LYS A 58 12.64 3.94 -5.01
C LYS A 58 12.63 5.39 -4.52
N TYR A 59 13.73 6.13 -4.71
CA TYR A 59 13.79 7.56 -4.36
C TYR A 59 12.88 8.39 -5.27
N GLU A 60 12.78 8.05 -6.56
CA GLU A 60 11.86 8.71 -7.50
C GLU A 60 10.41 8.52 -7.09
N CYS A 61 10.00 7.28 -6.80
CA CYS A 61 8.63 6.99 -6.37
C CYS A 61 8.28 7.66 -5.03
N LEU A 62 9.25 7.79 -4.12
CA LEU A 62 9.07 8.49 -2.84
C LEU A 62 8.94 10.01 -3.01
N ALA A 63 9.63 10.60 -3.99
CA ALA A 63 9.50 12.02 -4.31
C ALA A 63 8.08 12.33 -4.84
N GLU A 64 7.55 11.46 -5.72
CA GLU A 64 6.17 11.58 -6.21
C GLU A 64 5.15 11.45 -5.06
N ILE A 65 5.30 10.44 -4.19
CA ILE A 65 4.41 10.26 -3.02
C ILE A 65 4.49 11.45 -2.06
N ALA A 66 5.68 12.01 -1.83
CA ALA A 66 5.86 13.18 -0.96
C ALA A 66 5.21 14.43 -1.54
N LEU A 67 5.25 14.61 -2.86
CA LEU A 67 4.60 15.71 -3.56
C LEU A 67 3.08 15.58 -3.58
N ASP A 68 2.56 14.36 -3.77
CA ASP A 68 1.12 14.09 -3.69
C ASP A 68 0.61 14.26 -2.26
N ALA A 69 1.35 13.80 -1.25
CA ALA A 69 1.05 14.08 0.15
C ALA A 69 1.07 15.59 0.44
N TYR A 70 2.02 16.36 -0.07
CA TYR A 70 2.00 17.82 0.11
C TYR A 70 0.76 18.48 -0.54
N ARG A 71 0.35 18.01 -1.73
CA ARG A 71 -0.83 18.52 -2.45
C ARG A 71 -2.13 18.24 -1.71
N GLU A 72 -2.31 17.01 -1.24
CA GLU A 72 -3.49 16.57 -0.48
C GLU A 72 -3.56 17.22 0.91
N PHE A 73 -2.41 17.43 1.55
CA PHE A 73 -2.34 17.96 2.91
C PHE A 73 -2.09 19.49 2.98
N LYS A 74 -2.22 20.23 1.87
CA LYS A 74 -2.08 21.70 1.83
C LYS A 74 -3.05 22.42 2.79
N GLY A 75 -4.18 21.78 3.14
CA GLY A 75 -5.14 22.28 4.13
C GLY A 75 -4.86 21.84 5.58
N VAL A 76 -3.92 20.93 5.81
CA VAL A 76 -3.59 20.33 7.12
C VAL A 76 -2.29 20.91 7.69
N PHE A 77 -1.34 21.30 6.84
CA PHE A 77 -0.07 21.88 7.25
C PHE A 77 -0.08 23.40 7.11
N HIS A 78 0.25 24.11 8.19
CA HIS A 78 0.11 25.56 8.28
C HIS A 78 1.24 26.34 7.55
N THR A 79 2.42 25.74 7.35
CA THR A 79 3.58 26.42 6.74
C THR A 79 4.47 25.51 5.88
N LEU A 80 5.22 26.10 4.94
CA LEU A 80 6.27 25.40 4.16
C LEU A 80 7.36 24.79 5.06
N SER A 81 7.63 25.40 6.21
CA SER A 81 8.56 24.87 7.22
C SER A 81 8.12 23.50 7.73
N ASP A 82 6.82 23.24 7.87
CA ASP A 82 6.30 21.96 8.35
C ASP A 82 6.52 20.85 7.31
N VAL A 83 6.38 21.19 6.03
CA VAL A 83 6.64 20.30 4.91
C VAL A 83 8.11 19.94 4.83
N ILE A 84 9.00 20.93 4.94
CA ILE A 84 10.45 20.72 4.98
C ILE A 84 10.84 19.83 6.16
N LYS A 85 10.27 20.06 7.35
CA LYS A 85 10.49 19.21 8.53
C LYS A 85 10.06 17.77 8.28
N ILE A 86 8.93 17.55 7.62
CA ILE A 86 8.46 16.20 7.25
C ILE A 86 9.45 15.55 6.29
N ILE A 87 9.89 16.25 5.24
CA ILE A 87 10.86 15.71 4.28
C ILE A 87 12.18 15.33 4.97
N LEU A 88 12.71 16.20 5.83
CA LEU A 88 13.94 15.94 6.59
C LEU A 88 13.78 14.76 7.55
N LYS A 89 12.66 14.69 8.29
CA LYS A 89 12.36 13.55 9.18
C LYS A 89 12.19 12.25 8.40
N THR A 90 11.51 12.28 7.26
CA THR A 90 11.33 11.12 6.38
C THR A 90 12.68 10.65 5.82
N LYS A 91 13.54 11.56 5.33
CA LYS A 91 14.91 11.22 4.88
C LYS A 91 15.74 10.59 6.00
N SER A 92 15.67 11.14 7.22
CA SER A 92 16.34 10.59 8.39
C SER A 92 15.83 9.18 8.73
N LEU A 93 14.51 9.00 8.76
CA LEU A 93 13.88 7.70 8.99
C LEU A 93 14.27 6.67 7.93
N LEU A 94 14.33 7.06 6.65
CA LEU A 94 14.73 6.18 5.54
C LEU A 94 16.17 5.67 5.68
N ARG A 95 17.08 6.48 6.23
CA ARG A 95 18.48 6.07 6.47
C ARG A 95 18.62 5.03 7.58
N SER A 96 17.74 5.07 8.57
CA SER A 96 17.73 4.12 9.71
C SER A 96 16.54 3.16 9.67
N TRP A 97 15.91 3.00 8.51
CA TRP A 97 14.60 2.33 8.37
C TRP A 97 14.72 0.84 8.71
N THR A 98 14.18 0.45 9.87
CA THR A 98 14.21 -0.93 10.40
C THR A 98 12.81 -1.38 10.84
N TRP A 99 11.77 -1.00 10.10
CA TRP A 99 10.40 -1.44 10.41
C TRP A 99 10.25 -2.96 10.36
N GLY A 100 9.57 -3.51 11.37
CA GLY A 100 9.25 -4.93 11.46
C GLY A 100 10.44 -5.88 11.59
N THR A 101 11.66 -5.37 11.74
CA THR A 101 12.85 -6.22 11.92
C THR A 101 12.91 -6.70 13.36
N THR A 102 12.74 -8.00 13.56
CA THR A 102 12.76 -8.63 14.88
C THR A 102 13.70 -9.82 14.90
N TYR A 103 14.05 -10.31 16.09
CA TYR A 103 14.81 -11.54 16.23
C TYR A 103 13.96 -12.72 15.76
N ASN A 104 14.53 -13.55 14.89
CA ASN A 104 13.85 -14.72 14.38
C ASN A 104 13.89 -15.86 15.41
N LEU A 105 12.74 -16.17 16.02
CA LEU A 105 12.62 -17.25 17.01
C LEU A 105 12.98 -18.63 16.46
N LEU A 106 12.90 -18.83 15.14
CA LEU A 106 13.22 -20.09 14.48
C LEU A 106 14.69 -20.19 14.04
N TYR A 107 15.51 -19.16 14.32
CA TYR A 107 16.92 -19.14 13.95
C TYR A 107 17.66 -20.33 14.58
N LYS A 108 18.26 -21.18 13.73
CA LYS A 108 18.97 -22.41 14.13
C LYS A 108 18.11 -23.37 14.97
N CYS A 109 16.79 -23.31 14.86
CA CYS A 109 15.92 -24.24 15.55
C CYS A 109 16.10 -25.66 14.95
N PRO A 110 16.42 -26.68 15.77
CA PRO A 110 16.55 -28.06 15.31
C PRO A 110 15.14 -28.66 15.14
N LEU A 111 14.49 -28.39 14.00
CA LEU A 111 13.17 -28.95 13.69
C LEU A 111 13.32 -30.24 12.86
N PRO A 112 12.86 -31.42 13.34
CA PRO A 112 13.00 -32.66 12.57
C PRO A 112 11.85 -32.96 11.60
N GLU A 113 10.69 -32.28 11.66
CA GLU A 113 9.48 -32.79 10.98
C GLU A 113 8.62 -31.77 10.20
N VAL A 114 8.88 -30.46 10.34
CA VAL A 114 8.06 -29.43 9.66
C VAL A 114 8.81 -28.87 8.45
N LYS A 115 8.16 -28.86 7.28
CA LYS A 115 8.66 -28.21 6.05
C LYS A 115 8.70 -26.69 6.22
N VAL A 116 9.72 -26.18 6.90
CA VAL A 116 10.01 -24.75 7.03
C VAL A 116 10.99 -24.33 5.92
N PRO A 117 10.77 -23.20 5.22
CA PRO A 117 11.73 -22.70 4.24
C PRO A 117 13.12 -22.50 4.85
N LYS A 118 14.18 -22.94 4.16
CA LYS A 118 15.57 -22.85 4.66
C LYS A 118 15.96 -21.43 5.10
N ALA A 119 15.49 -20.41 4.38
CA ALA A 119 15.73 -19.00 4.71
C ALA A 119 15.23 -18.61 6.12
N VAL A 120 14.12 -19.20 6.56
CA VAL A 120 13.55 -18.96 7.90
C VAL A 120 14.39 -19.62 8.99
N LEU A 121 15.20 -20.64 8.70
CA LEU A 121 16.06 -21.28 9.69
C LEU A 121 17.48 -20.68 9.73
N SER A 122 17.95 -20.12 8.60
CA SER A 122 19.29 -19.56 8.47
C SER A 122 19.40 -18.09 8.89
N ASN A 123 18.32 -17.31 8.81
CA ASN A 123 18.36 -15.87 9.04
C ASN A 123 18.16 -15.55 10.54
N LYS A 124 19.07 -14.76 11.13
CA LYS A 124 19.00 -14.34 12.54
C LYS A 124 17.85 -13.38 12.82
N HIS A 125 17.46 -12.61 11.81
CA HIS A 125 16.39 -11.63 11.89
C HIS A 125 15.26 -11.99 10.93
N ALA A 126 14.03 -11.66 11.33
CA ALA A 126 12.85 -11.73 10.50
C ALA A 126 12.37 -10.30 10.20
N HIS A 127 11.86 -10.09 9.00
CA HIS A 127 11.30 -8.81 8.57
C HIS A 127 9.79 -8.99 8.43
N LEU A 128 9.04 -8.31 9.29
CA LEU A 128 7.59 -8.32 9.30
C LEU A 128 7.09 -7.12 8.51
N GLU A 129 6.21 -7.39 7.56
CA GLU A 129 5.58 -6.38 6.72
C GLU A 129 4.09 -6.32 7.01
N ASP A 130 3.45 -5.24 6.58
CA ASP A 130 2.00 -5.14 6.66
C ASP A 130 1.35 -6.19 5.74
N ALA A 131 0.42 -6.97 6.29
CA ALA A 131 -0.32 -7.97 5.54
C ALA A 131 -1.14 -7.36 4.40
N GLY A 132 -1.54 -6.09 4.51
CA GLY A 132 -2.24 -5.34 3.47
C GLY A 132 -1.49 -5.23 2.15
N LEU A 133 -0.16 -5.40 2.16
CA LEU A 133 0.65 -5.47 0.93
C LEU A 133 0.37 -6.74 0.11
N VAL A 134 -0.05 -7.83 0.76
CA VAL A 134 -0.40 -9.10 0.12
C VAL A 134 -1.91 -9.22 -0.04
N MET A 135 -2.65 -8.95 1.03
CA MET A 135 -4.11 -9.05 1.08
C MET A 135 -4.66 -8.10 2.14
N ASN A 136 -5.55 -7.20 1.73
CA ASN A 136 -6.15 -6.19 2.61
C ASN A 136 -7.24 -6.74 3.56
N SER A 137 -7.21 -8.06 3.84
CA SER A 137 -8.15 -8.71 4.75
C SER A 137 -7.52 -9.97 5.36
N PRO A 138 -7.75 -10.27 6.65
CA PRO A 138 -7.03 -11.32 7.39
C PRO A 138 -7.52 -12.75 7.10
N TYR A 139 -7.96 -13.05 5.87
CA TYR A 139 -8.45 -14.38 5.48
C TYR A 139 -7.42 -15.48 5.72
N VAL A 140 -6.13 -15.22 5.43
CA VAL A 140 -5.04 -16.19 5.64
C VAL A 140 -4.96 -16.66 7.11
N ALA A 141 -5.14 -15.73 8.06
CA ALA A 141 -5.12 -16.06 9.47
C ALA A 141 -6.41 -16.79 9.90
N ALA A 142 -7.57 -16.36 9.37
CA ALA A 142 -8.87 -16.93 9.70
C ALA A 142 -9.03 -18.37 9.17
N LEU A 143 -8.53 -18.65 7.97
CA LEU A 143 -8.78 -19.90 7.23
C LEU A 143 -7.79 -21.04 7.53
N ARG A 144 -7.00 -20.92 8.60
CA ARG A 144 -6.14 -22.04 9.04
C ARG A 144 -7.00 -23.28 9.34
N PRO A 145 -6.70 -24.46 8.78
CA PRO A 145 -7.53 -25.66 8.92
C PRO A 145 -7.89 -26.03 10.36
N ASP A 146 -6.94 -25.84 11.29
CA ASP A 146 -7.12 -26.16 12.71
C ASP A 146 -8.23 -25.36 13.39
N ARG A 147 -8.57 -24.17 12.87
CA ARG A 147 -9.63 -23.31 13.42
C ARG A 147 -11.03 -23.83 13.10
N LYS A 148 -11.18 -24.72 12.11
CA LYS A 148 -12.46 -25.33 11.71
C LYS A 148 -13.60 -24.31 11.50
N VAL A 149 -13.27 -23.13 10.97
CA VAL A 149 -14.20 -22.01 10.79
C VAL A 149 -15.39 -22.43 9.92
N LYS A 150 -16.60 -22.11 10.37
CA LYS A 150 -17.86 -22.41 9.69
C LYS A 150 -18.57 -21.19 9.11
N LEU A 151 -18.33 -20.02 9.70
CA LEU A 151 -18.91 -18.74 9.30
C LEU A 151 -17.83 -17.66 9.36
N ILE A 152 -17.76 -16.84 8.32
CA ILE A 152 -16.93 -15.64 8.24
C ILE A 152 -17.87 -14.47 7.98
N ILE A 153 -17.76 -13.43 8.80
CA ILE A 153 -18.38 -12.13 8.56
C ILE A 153 -17.24 -11.19 8.16
N SER A 154 -17.14 -10.89 6.88
CA SER A 154 -16.08 -10.10 6.28
C SER A 154 -16.57 -8.68 6.05
N PHE A 155 -15.88 -7.71 6.66
CA PHE A 155 -16.04 -6.30 6.37
C PHE A 155 -14.91 -5.87 5.43
N ASP A 156 -15.24 -5.35 4.25
CA ASP A 156 -14.25 -4.94 3.26
C ASP A 156 -14.19 -3.42 3.17
N PHE A 157 -13.01 -2.87 3.49
CA PHE A 157 -12.71 -1.44 3.47
C PHE A 157 -11.92 -1.03 2.22
N SER A 158 -11.77 -1.93 1.25
CA SER A 158 -11.07 -1.66 0.01
C SER A 158 -11.87 -0.73 -0.90
N THR A 159 -11.18 0.05 -1.72
CA THR A 159 -11.82 0.91 -2.74
C THR A 159 -12.62 0.11 -3.76
N HIS A 160 -12.20 -1.14 -4.02
CA HIS A 160 -12.90 -2.07 -4.88
C HIS A 160 -13.71 -3.05 -4.02
N PRO A 161 -15.06 -3.03 -4.07
CA PRO A 161 -15.96 -3.69 -3.11
C PRO A 161 -15.73 -5.19 -2.88
N PHE A 162 -15.17 -5.90 -3.86
CA PHE A 162 -15.01 -7.35 -3.83
C PHE A 162 -13.55 -7.81 -3.86
N MET A 163 -12.60 -6.87 -3.85
CA MET A 163 -11.18 -7.19 -4.06
C MET A 163 -10.68 -8.25 -3.07
N THR A 164 -10.99 -8.08 -1.78
CA THR A 164 -10.43 -8.98 -0.75
C THR A 164 -11.03 -10.37 -0.80
N VAL A 165 -12.34 -10.51 -1.05
CA VAL A 165 -13.01 -11.82 -1.11
C VAL A 165 -12.63 -12.59 -2.38
N ILE A 166 -12.40 -11.89 -3.50
CA ILE A 166 -11.85 -12.49 -4.73
C ILE A 166 -10.42 -12.97 -4.51
N GLN A 167 -9.57 -12.13 -3.91
CA GLN A 167 -8.19 -12.50 -3.57
C GLN A 167 -8.14 -13.69 -2.60
N ALA A 168 -9.04 -13.74 -1.62
CA ALA A 168 -9.17 -14.85 -0.69
C ALA A 168 -9.56 -16.14 -1.41
N ALA A 169 -10.55 -16.10 -2.30
CA ALA A 169 -10.96 -17.25 -3.10
C ALA A 169 -9.81 -17.78 -3.97
N LYS A 170 -9.04 -16.89 -4.60
CA LYS A 170 -7.85 -17.26 -5.37
C LYS A 170 -6.77 -17.91 -4.49
N TYR A 171 -6.42 -17.28 -3.36
CA TYR A 171 -5.45 -17.83 -2.41
C TYR A 171 -5.86 -19.23 -1.94
N CYS A 172 -7.14 -19.42 -1.61
CA CYS A 172 -7.66 -20.70 -1.15
C CYS A 172 -7.59 -21.78 -2.24
N LYS A 173 -7.91 -21.41 -3.49
CA LYS A 173 -7.74 -22.29 -4.64
C LYS A 173 -6.29 -22.71 -4.84
N ASP A 174 -5.36 -21.76 -4.76
CA ASP A 174 -3.93 -21.99 -4.99
C ASP A 174 -3.27 -22.82 -3.86
N THR A 175 -3.83 -22.76 -2.63
CA THR A 175 -3.31 -23.46 -1.45
C THR A 175 -4.10 -24.72 -1.06
N GLY A 176 -5.18 -25.04 -1.79
CA GLY A 176 -6.05 -26.19 -1.51
C GLY A 176 -6.90 -26.05 -0.25
N ILE A 177 -7.11 -24.82 0.25
CA ILE A 177 -7.99 -24.55 1.39
C ILE A 177 -9.44 -24.45 0.89
N PRO A 178 -10.42 -25.15 1.50
CA PRO A 178 -11.82 -25.05 1.11
C PRO A 178 -12.39 -23.64 1.33
N PHE A 179 -12.95 -23.03 0.27
CA PHE A 179 -13.58 -21.72 0.29
C PHE A 179 -14.77 -21.70 -0.68
N PRO A 180 -15.89 -21.00 -0.38
CA PRO A 180 -17.04 -20.99 -1.29
C PRO A 180 -16.69 -20.30 -2.62
N PRO A 181 -17.39 -20.65 -3.71
CA PRO A 181 -17.28 -19.89 -4.96
C PRO A 181 -17.79 -18.47 -4.73
N VAL A 182 -17.11 -17.52 -5.38
CA VAL A 182 -17.41 -16.08 -5.30
C VAL A 182 -17.92 -15.65 -6.66
N ASP A 183 -19.21 -15.87 -6.88
CA ASP A 183 -19.91 -15.48 -8.11
C ASP A 183 -20.62 -14.16 -7.84
N ILE A 184 -20.17 -13.09 -8.50
CA ILE A 184 -20.69 -11.73 -8.36
C ILE A 184 -21.36 -11.35 -9.68
N PRO A 185 -22.66 -11.00 -9.69
CA PRO A 185 -23.35 -10.50 -10.88
C PRO A 185 -22.63 -9.28 -11.47
N GLU A 186 -22.61 -9.14 -12.80
CA GLU A 186 -21.96 -7.99 -13.44
C GLU A 186 -22.55 -6.65 -12.98
N GLU A 187 -23.87 -6.60 -12.80
CA GLU A 187 -24.57 -5.41 -12.24
C GLU A 187 -24.05 -5.02 -10.85
N ASP A 188 -23.75 -6.00 -10.00
CA ASP A 188 -23.33 -5.78 -8.62
C ASP A 188 -21.86 -5.31 -8.54
N LYS A 189 -21.07 -5.49 -9.61
CA LYS A 189 -19.69 -4.97 -9.67
C LYS A 189 -19.66 -3.45 -9.78
N GLU A 190 -20.62 -2.88 -10.50
CA GLU A 190 -20.78 -1.42 -10.64
C GLU A 190 -21.69 -0.85 -9.56
N GLN A 191 -22.70 -1.60 -9.13
CA GLN A 191 -23.70 -1.18 -8.15
C GLN A 191 -23.80 -2.16 -6.98
N PRO A 192 -22.76 -2.23 -6.13
CA PRO A 192 -22.71 -3.18 -5.02
C PRO A 192 -23.87 -2.98 -4.02
N LYS A 193 -24.57 -4.08 -3.70
CA LYS A 193 -25.49 -4.25 -2.57
C LYS A 193 -24.77 -4.14 -1.21
N ASP A 194 -25.56 -4.02 -0.16
CA ASP A 194 -25.11 -3.90 1.24
C ASP A 194 -24.38 -5.12 1.77
N PHE A 195 -24.78 -6.33 1.37
CA PHE A 195 -24.04 -7.56 1.68
C PHE A 195 -24.29 -8.70 0.69
N TYR A 196 -23.42 -9.70 0.76
CA TYR A 196 -23.45 -10.91 -0.07
C TYR A 196 -23.24 -12.14 0.80
N VAL A 197 -23.86 -13.26 0.41
CA VAL A 197 -23.69 -14.54 1.09
C VAL A 197 -23.14 -15.57 0.12
N PHE A 198 -21.90 -15.98 0.32
CA PHE A 198 -21.26 -17.05 -0.44
C PHE A 198 -21.30 -18.34 0.37
N LYS A 199 -21.90 -19.39 -0.21
CA LYS A 199 -22.13 -20.66 0.47
C LYS A 199 -21.91 -21.83 -0.47
N SER A 200 -21.21 -22.86 0.02
CA SER A 200 -21.06 -24.15 -0.64
C SER A 200 -20.93 -25.27 0.37
N LYS A 201 -20.96 -26.52 -0.10
CA LYS A 201 -20.78 -27.71 0.74
C LYS A 201 -19.32 -27.81 1.18
N ASN A 202 -19.09 -28.15 2.45
CA ASN A 202 -17.75 -28.36 3.03
C ASN A 202 -16.83 -27.12 3.03
N THR A 203 -17.38 -25.91 2.87
CA THR A 203 -16.64 -24.64 2.98
C THR A 203 -17.23 -23.80 4.13
N PRO A 204 -16.53 -22.79 4.66
CA PRO A 204 -17.19 -21.78 5.48
C PRO A 204 -18.27 -21.06 4.67
N THR A 205 -19.34 -20.62 5.34
CA THR A 205 -20.24 -19.59 4.79
C THR A 205 -19.55 -18.24 4.96
N VAL A 206 -19.55 -17.41 3.92
CA VAL A 206 -18.97 -16.07 3.97
C VAL A 206 -20.08 -15.05 3.77
N ILE A 207 -20.30 -14.20 4.77
CA ILE A 207 -21.10 -12.99 4.66
C ILE A 207 -20.11 -11.86 4.38
N HIS A 208 -20.19 -11.27 3.19
CA HIS A 208 -19.31 -10.20 2.76
C HIS A 208 -20.04 -8.87 2.72
N ILE A 209 -19.49 -7.87 3.41
CA ILE A 209 -20.10 -6.55 3.60
C ILE A 209 -19.11 -5.51 3.06
N PRO A 210 -19.30 -5.03 1.81
CA PRO A 210 -18.48 -3.95 1.27
C PRO A 210 -18.80 -2.61 1.93
N LEU A 211 -17.78 -1.82 2.24
CA LEU A 211 -17.93 -0.46 2.76
C LEU A 211 -18.69 0.43 1.77
N PHE A 212 -18.20 0.45 0.51
CA PHE A 212 -18.78 1.22 -0.58
C PHE A 212 -19.88 0.40 -1.25
N ASN A 213 -21.12 0.74 -0.94
CA ASN A 213 -22.31 0.08 -1.46
C ASN A 213 -23.45 1.07 -1.67
N MET A 214 -24.46 0.68 -2.44
CA MET A 214 -25.57 1.54 -2.84
C MET A 214 -26.40 2.07 -1.65
N VAL A 215 -26.44 1.33 -0.54
CA VAL A 215 -27.20 1.71 0.66
C VAL A 215 -26.44 2.76 1.47
N ASN A 216 -25.15 2.52 1.73
CA ASN A 216 -24.30 3.42 2.52
C ASN A 216 -23.93 4.70 1.76
N CYS A 217 -23.72 4.59 0.45
CA CYS A 217 -23.25 5.69 -0.39
C CYS A 217 -24.38 6.47 -1.07
N LYS A 218 -25.66 6.14 -0.82
CA LYS A 218 -26.85 6.81 -1.43
C LYS A 218 -26.78 6.92 -2.97
N GLY A 219 -26.13 5.97 -3.64
CA GLY A 219 -25.92 6.01 -5.10
C GLY A 219 -24.80 6.93 -5.59
N LEU A 220 -23.99 7.49 -4.69
CA LEU A 220 -22.73 8.17 -5.01
C LEU A 220 -21.58 7.17 -4.84
N ILE A 221 -21.44 6.24 -5.80
CA ILE A 221 -20.29 5.32 -5.86
C ILE A 221 -19.34 5.79 -6.95
#